data_AF-A0A9P6TJL2-F1
#
_entry.id   AF-A0A9P6TJL2-F1
#
_cell.length_a   1.000
_cell.length_b   1.000
_cell.length_c   1.000
_cell.angle_alpha   90.00
_cell.angle_beta   90.00
_cell.angle_gamma   90.00
#
_symmetry.space_group_name_H-M   'P 1'
#
loop_
_entity.id
_entity.type
_entity.pdbx_description
1 polymer ?
#
loop_
_entity_poly.entity_id
_entity_poly.type
_entity_poly.pdbx_seq_one_letter_code
_entity_poly.pdbx_strand_id
1 'polypeptide(L)'
;MTSEKQPLHVLPTLDEVLQRKTRPPVCLYNYYIVLRDRLELEILLDFWLDVQQADVLYRRYNKHKNKQQQHGMDLSPPTPSPMKESYLLTQMLLSIQTPRPSMATTSTTSTQKKAPPPTQADMTDVVERIFLRYFVPNAEKELLLLPISMREDMLQNFKPTESPAVFDEAKQYVHHLLQSTFPHFLRYKVLMNLTLQQQIGRIACGLVSLLIGFSFEFSLIFLNIQPWQKRLWVKKERKTPSLES
;
A
#
# COMPACT_ATOMS: atom_id res chain seq x y z
N MET A 1 -2.43 14.45 -22.29
CA MET A 1 -2.97 13.41 -21.39
C MET A 1 -3.41 14.11 -20.12
N THR A 2 -4.69 14.41 -20.06
CA THR A 2 -5.36 15.21 -19.04
C THR A 2 -5.26 14.52 -17.68
N SER A 3 -4.59 15.18 -16.74
CA SER A 3 -4.68 14.83 -15.32
C SER A 3 -6.08 15.21 -14.85
N GLU A 4 -7.02 14.28 -15.03
CA GLU A 4 -8.36 14.41 -14.50
C GLU A 4 -8.27 14.44 -12.96
N LYS A 5 -8.59 15.59 -12.38
CA LYS A 5 -8.61 15.79 -10.93
C LYS A 5 -9.73 14.92 -10.37
N GLN A 6 -9.37 13.86 -9.64
CA GLN A 6 -10.32 13.04 -8.89
C GLN A 6 -11.18 13.96 -7.99
N PRO A 7 -12.51 13.77 -7.95
CA PRO A 7 -13.38 14.50 -7.03
C PRO A 7 -12.93 14.20 -5.59
N LEU A 8 -12.69 15.26 -4.82
CA LEU A 8 -12.08 15.27 -3.47
C LEU A 8 -12.84 14.47 -2.39
N HIS A 9 -13.87 13.69 -2.73
CA HIS A 9 -14.82 13.12 -1.77
C HIS A 9 -15.07 11.60 -1.91
N VAL A 10 -14.42 10.92 -2.85
CA VAL A 10 -14.59 9.46 -3.02
C VAL A 10 -13.40 8.73 -2.41
N LEU A 11 -13.68 7.76 -1.53
CA LEU A 11 -12.65 6.92 -0.94
C LEU A 11 -12.06 6.02 -2.04
N PRO A 12 -10.73 5.94 -2.20
CA PRO A 12 -10.12 5.14 -3.27
C PRO A 12 -10.47 3.66 -3.11
N THR A 13 -10.70 3.00 -4.23
CA THR A 13 -11.00 1.56 -4.28
C THR A 13 -9.73 0.73 -4.13
N LEU A 14 -9.87 -0.55 -3.78
CA LEU A 14 -8.73 -1.48 -3.72
C LEU A 14 -7.99 -1.52 -5.06
N ASP A 15 -8.71 -1.56 -6.18
CA ASP A 15 -8.11 -1.63 -7.51
C ASP A 15 -7.25 -0.41 -7.83
N GLU A 16 -7.69 0.78 -7.43
CA GLU A 16 -6.89 2.01 -7.59
C GLU A 16 -5.59 1.95 -6.77
N VAL A 17 -5.67 1.40 -5.55
CA VAL A 17 -4.51 1.22 -4.66
C VAL A 17 -3.54 0.19 -5.25
N LEU A 18 -4.04 -0.96 -5.72
CA LEU A 18 -3.25 -2.03 -6.35
C LEU A 18 -2.60 -1.57 -7.66
N GLN A 19 -3.31 -0.76 -8.45
CA GLN A 19 -2.81 -0.17 -9.70
C GLN A 19 -1.87 1.03 -9.47
N ARG A 20 -1.53 1.37 -8.22
CA ARG A 20 -0.66 2.50 -7.84
C ARG A 20 -1.17 3.86 -8.33
N LYS A 21 -2.48 4.04 -8.45
CA LYS A 21 -3.10 5.31 -8.89
C LYS A 21 -3.29 6.30 -7.75
N THR A 22 -3.17 5.85 -6.50
CA THR A 22 -3.48 6.63 -5.31
C THR A 22 -2.23 7.25 -4.66
N ARG A 23 -2.45 8.26 -3.82
CA ARG A 23 -1.41 8.96 -3.06
C ARG A 23 -1.52 8.66 -1.56
N PRO A 24 -0.44 8.86 -0.76
CA PRO A 24 -0.55 8.82 0.69
C PRO A 24 -1.70 9.72 1.19
N PRO A 25 -2.48 9.31 2.21
CA PRO A 25 -2.23 8.21 3.15
C PRO A 25 -2.74 6.83 2.71
N VAL A 26 -3.57 6.74 1.67
CA VAL A 26 -4.16 5.48 1.15
C VAL A 26 -3.45 5.07 -0.14
N CYS A 27 -2.33 4.36 -0.02
CA CYS A 27 -1.52 3.89 -1.15
C CYS A 27 -0.98 2.48 -0.92
N LEU A 28 -0.52 1.82 -1.99
CA LEU A 28 -0.05 0.42 -1.97
C LEU A 28 1.00 0.18 -0.87
N TYR A 29 1.97 1.09 -0.74
CA TYR A 29 3.02 1.01 0.28
C TYR A 29 2.45 0.95 1.70
N ASN A 30 1.49 1.82 1.98
CA ASN A 30 0.84 1.93 3.27
C ASN A 30 -0.10 0.74 3.54
N TYR A 31 -0.77 0.25 2.51
CA TYR A 31 -1.59 -0.95 2.59
C TYR A 31 -0.73 -2.19 2.92
N TYR A 32 0.42 -2.33 2.25
CA TYR A 32 1.39 -3.38 2.52
C TYR A 32 1.88 -3.36 3.99
N ILE A 33 2.21 -2.18 4.53
CA ILE A 33 2.66 -2.08 5.93
C ILE A 33 1.58 -2.60 6.89
N VAL A 34 0.33 -2.24 6.66
CA VAL A 34 -0.77 -2.67 7.54
C VAL A 34 -1.03 -4.17 7.39
N LEU A 35 -1.00 -4.70 6.16
CA LEU A 35 -1.14 -6.13 5.93
C LEU A 35 -0.05 -6.94 6.62
N ARG A 36 1.21 -6.49 6.56
CA ARG A 36 2.35 -7.13 7.22
C ARG A 36 2.30 -6.99 8.75
N ASP A 37 2.21 -5.76 9.25
CA ASP A 37 2.41 -5.48 10.67
C ASP A 37 1.18 -5.75 11.55
N ARG A 38 -0.03 -5.82 10.95
CA ARG A 38 -1.30 -5.94 11.71
C ARG A 38 -2.12 -7.16 11.37
N LEU A 39 -2.11 -7.60 10.11
CA LEU A 39 -2.95 -8.69 9.65
C LEU A 39 -2.14 -9.97 9.36
N GLU A 40 -0.82 -9.89 9.25
CA GLU A 40 0.07 -11.00 8.86
C GLU A 40 -0.34 -11.63 7.51
N LEU A 41 -0.92 -10.82 6.61
CA LEU A 41 -1.47 -11.22 5.31
C LEU A 41 -0.62 -10.70 4.13
N GLU A 42 0.65 -10.39 4.36
CA GLU A 42 1.57 -9.90 3.31
C GLU A 42 1.72 -10.89 2.16
N ILE A 43 1.67 -12.19 2.44
CA ILE A 43 1.85 -13.27 1.45
C ILE A 43 0.80 -13.18 0.34
N LEU A 44 -0.44 -12.82 0.68
CA LEU A 44 -1.53 -12.64 -0.29
C LEU A 44 -1.23 -11.50 -1.26
N LEU A 45 -0.77 -10.36 -0.72
CA LEU A 45 -0.47 -9.19 -1.53
C LEU A 45 0.76 -9.44 -2.40
N ASP A 46 1.78 -10.10 -1.86
CA ASP A 46 2.98 -10.48 -2.60
C ASP A 46 2.64 -11.42 -3.76
N PHE A 47 1.86 -12.47 -3.52
CA PHE A 47 1.40 -13.39 -4.57
C PHE A 47 0.63 -12.64 -5.67
N TRP A 48 -0.34 -11.81 -5.30
CA TRP A 48 -1.14 -11.06 -6.27
C TRP A 48 -0.25 -10.14 -7.14
N LEU A 49 0.74 -9.49 -6.53
CA LEU A 49 1.69 -8.62 -7.23
C LEU A 49 2.62 -9.41 -8.15
N ASP A 50 3.10 -10.58 -7.74
CA ASP A 50 3.97 -11.44 -8.54
C ASP A 50 3.25 -11.96 -9.78
N VAL A 51 2.00 -12.42 -9.64
CA VAL A 51 1.18 -12.84 -10.79
C VAL A 51 0.88 -11.65 -11.72
N GLN A 52 0.55 -10.49 -11.17
CA GLN A 52 0.33 -9.29 -11.97
C GLN A 52 1.59 -8.86 -12.75
N GLN A 53 2.78 -9.05 -12.17
CA GLN A 53 4.05 -8.78 -12.85
C GLN A 53 4.31 -9.80 -13.96
N ALA A 54 4.01 -11.08 -13.73
CA ALA A 54 4.07 -12.12 -14.75
C ALA A 54 3.14 -11.81 -15.94
N ASP A 55 1.93 -11.31 -15.70
CA ASP A 55 1.01 -10.88 -16.77
C ASP A 55 1.59 -9.75 -17.64
N VAL A 56 2.20 -8.75 -17.00
CA VAL A 56 2.84 -7.63 -17.71
C VAL A 56 4.01 -8.13 -18.57
N LEU A 57 4.77 -9.08 -18.03
CA LEU A 57 5.88 -9.70 -18.76
C LEU A 57 5.38 -10.51 -19.96
N TYR A 58 4.32 -11.32 -19.77
CA TYR A 58 3.69 -12.09 -20.83
C TYR A 58 3.10 -11.22 -21.95
N ARG A 59 2.46 -10.09 -21.61
CA ARG A 59 1.99 -9.10 -22.60
C ARG A 59 3.13 -8.50 -23.41
N ARG A 60 4.28 -8.26 -22.77
CA ARG A 60 5.49 -7.78 -23.47
C ARG A 60 6.00 -8.85 -24.43
N TYR A 61 6.10 -10.11 -23.99
CA TYR A 61 6.46 -11.25 -24.82
C TYR A 61 5.58 -11.37 -26.07
N ASN A 62 4.26 -11.39 -25.91
CA ASN A 62 3.33 -11.47 -27.03
C ASN A 62 3.47 -10.29 -28.01
N LYS A 63 3.70 -9.07 -27.50
CA LYS A 63 3.96 -7.90 -28.36
C LYS A 63 5.23 -8.06 -29.19
N HIS A 64 6.30 -8.62 -28.62
CA HIS A 64 7.54 -8.88 -29.36
C HIS A 64 7.38 -9.99 -30.40
N LYS A 65 6.72 -11.09 -30.02
CA LYS A 65 6.40 -12.21 -30.92
C LYS A 65 5.56 -11.74 -32.12
N ASN A 66 4.51 -10.96 -31.88
CA ASN A 66 3.66 -10.40 -32.94
C ASN A 66 4.44 -9.43 -33.84
N LYS A 67 5.34 -8.62 -33.26
CA LYS A 67 6.19 -7.72 -34.05
C LYS A 67 7.20 -8.47 -34.91
N GLN A 68 7.78 -9.57 -34.41
CA GLN A 68 8.67 -10.44 -35.19
C GLN A 68 7.92 -11.11 -36.34
N GLN A 69 6.69 -11.59 -36.12
CA GLN A 69 5.86 -12.17 -37.17
C GLN A 69 5.52 -11.15 -38.27
N GLN A 70 5.24 -9.89 -37.90
CA GLN A 70 4.97 -8.82 -38.87
C GLN A 70 6.21 -8.38 -39.66
N HIS A 71 7.41 -8.46 -39.09
CA HIS A 71 8.68 -8.16 -39.80
C HIS A 71 9.26 -9.37 -40.55
N GLY A 72 8.72 -10.58 -40.36
CA GLY A 72 9.18 -11.82 -41.00
C GLY A 72 8.82 -11.99 -42.48
N MET A 73 8.35 -10.92 -43.16
CA MET A 73 8.13 -10.92 -44.61
C MET A 73 9.23 -10.17 -45.39
N ASP A 74 10.31 -9.71 -44.74
CA ASP A 74 11.50 -9.20 -45.43
C ASP A 74 12.82 -9.62 -44.73
N LEU A 75 13.55 -10.51 -45.40
CA LEU A 75 15.01 -10.79 -45.39
C LEU A 75 15.75 -11.27 -44.11
N SER A 76 16.25 -12.53 -44.21
CA SER A 76 17.50 -13.20 -43.73
C SER A 76 18.14 -12.95 -42.33
N PRO A 77 18.85 -13.96 -41.75
CA PRO A 77 19.26 -13.96 -40.33
C PRO A 77 20.65 -13.36 -40.06
N PRO A 78 20.89 -12.76 -38.87
CA PRO A 78 22.23 -12.66 -38.31
C PRO A 78 22.43 -13.62 -37.10
N THR A 79 23.67 -14.08 -37.04
CA THR A 79 24.34 -15.11 -36.22
C THR A 79 24.14 -15.01 -34.69
N PRO A 80 24.16 -16.13 -33.94
CA PRO A 80 24.09 -16.11 -32.47
C PRO A 80 25.44 -15.81 -31.81
N SER A 81 25.46 -14.87 -30.85
CA SER A 81 26.60 -14.60 -29.97
C SER A 81 26.38 -15.20 -28.56
N PRO A 82 27.38 -15.86 -27.94
CA PRO A 82 27.22 -16.49 -26.64
C PRO A 82 27.49 -15.48 -25.51
N MET A 83 26.46 -15.13 -24.75
CA MET A 83 26.60 -14.49 -23.44
C MET A 83 25.54 -15.11 -22.52
N LYS A 84 25.83 -16.30 -21.96
CA LYS A 84 24.87 -17.01 -21.10
C LYS A 84 25.20 -17.00 -19.61
N GLU A 85 26.39 -16.59 -19.18
CA GLU A 85 26.76 -16.74 -17.76
C GLU A 85 26.56 -15.48 -16.90
N SER A 86 26.75 -14.28 -17.44
CA SER A 86 26.67 -13.04 -16.64
C SER A 86 25.23 -12.67 -16.23
N TYR A 87 24.23 -13.19 -16.93
CA TYR A 87 22.83 -12.84 -16.68
C TYR A 87 22.16 -13.72 -15.64
N LEU A 88 22.60 -14.98 -15.45
CA LEU A 88 22.04 -15.84 -14.42
C LEU A 88 22.41 -15.34 -13.02
N LEU A 89 23.66 -14.88 -12.82
CA LEU A 89 24.10 -14.34 -11.55
C LEU A 89 23.48 -12.95 -11.27
N THR A 90 23.24 -12.16 -12.32
CA THR A 90 22.52 -10.89 -12.21
C THR A 90 21.03 -11.08 -11.93
N GLN A 91 20.39 -12.10 -12.52
CA GLN A 91 19.00 -12.46 -12.23
C GLN A 91 18.84 -13.10 -10.84
N MET A 92 19.84 -13.85 -10.37
CA MET A 92 19.86 -14.45 -9.03
C MET A 92 20.09 -13.38 -7.94
N LEU A 93 20.94 -12.38 -8.20
CA LEU A 93 21.11 -11.22 -7.32
C LEU A 93 19.91 -10.27 -7.35
N LEU A 94 19.21 -10.13 -8.48
CA LEU A 94 17.93 -9.40 -8.54
C LEU A 94 16.79 -10.14 -7.86
N SER A 95 16.84 -11.48 -7.70
CA SER A 95 15.79 -12.24 -7.01
C SER A 95 16.01 -12.39 -5.50
N ILE A 96 17.26 -12.30 -5.02
CA ILE A 96 17.59 -12.43 -3.59
C ILE A 96 17.53 -11.08 -2.86
N GLN A 97 17.59 -9.97 -3.59
CA GLN A 97 17.33 -8.63 -3.08
C GLN A 97 16.70 -7.76 -4.17
N THR A 98 15.37 -7.82 -4.31
CA THR A 98 14.67 -6.59 -4.68
C THR A 98 14.45 -5.79 -3.40
N PRO A 99 15.25 -4.75 -3.11
CA PRO A 99 14.71 -3.65 -2.33
C PRO A 99 13.49 -3.17 -3.12
N ARG A 100 12.32 -3.29 -2.47
CA ARG A 100 11.10 -2.52 -2.69
C ARG A 100 11.35 -1.37 -3.68
N PRO A 101 10.67 -1.29 -4.84
CA PRO A 101 10.85 -0.14 -5.72
C PRO A 101 10.58 1.12 -4.91
N SER A 102 11.66 1.90 -4.71
CA SER A 102 11.64 3.12 -3.93
C SER A 102 10.52 4.01 -4.43
N MET A 103 9.72 4.46 -3.47
CA MET A 103 8.71 5.47 -3.61
C MET A 103 9.38 6.78 -4.07
N ALA A 104 9.52 7.03 -5.36
CA ALA A 104 9.86 8.35 -5.86
C ALA A 104 9.36 8.54 -7.29
N THR A 105 8.69 9.67 -7.45
CA THR A 105 8.11 10.24 -8.66
C THR A 105 9.06 10.24 -9.86
N THR A 106 8.47 10.09 -11.04
CA THR A 106 9.01 10.27 -12.39
C THR A 106 10.05 11.38 -12.54
N SER A 107 11.20 11.03 -13.13
CA SER A 107 11.92 11.89 -14.07
C SER A 107 12.72 11.02 -15.04
N THR A 108 12.29 11.05 -16.30
CA THR A 108 13.08 10.67 -17.48
C THR A 108 14.44 11.36 -17.47
N THR A 109 15.54 10.61 -17.66
CA THR A 109 16.61 10.84 -18.67
C THR A 109 17.70 9.76 -18.59
N SER A 110 17.96 9.16 -19.75
CA SER A 110 19.20 8.51 -20.27
C SER A 110 19.94 7.43 -19.45
N THR A 111 19.80 6.18 -19.93
CA THR A 111 20.83 5.23 -20.45
C THR A 111 20.42 3.81 -20.08
N GLN A 112 19.33 3.31 -20.67
CA GLN A 112 18.98 1.90 -20.53
C GLN A 112 19.48 1.16 -21.76
N LYS A 113 20.52 0.35 -21.55
CA LYS A 113 20.79 -0.83 -22.39
C LYS A 113 19.44 -1.52 -22.57
N LYS A 114 18.94 -1.63 -23.81
CA LYS A 114 17.68 -2.31 -24.10
C LYS A 114 17.79 -3.71 -23.50
N ALA A 115 16.97 -4.01 -22.49
CA ALA A 115 16.88 -5.35 -21.94
C ALA A 115 16.61 -6.32 -23.12
N PRO A 116 17.23 -7.51 -23.12
CA PRO A 116 16.97 -8.50 -24.15
C PRO A 116 15.46 -8.78 -24.25
N PRO A 117 14.93 -9.07 -25.44
CA PRO A 117 13.53 -9.39 -25.60
C PRO A 117 13.19 -10.60 -24.70
N PRO A 118 12.04 -10.58 -24.01
CA PRO A 118 11.62 -11.70 -23.16
C PRO A 118 11.48 -12.97 -24.01
N THR A 119 12.03 -14.07 -23.52
CA THR A 119 12.05 -15.37 -24.19
C THR A 119 10.95 -16.27 -23.60
N GLN A 120 10.53 -17.28 -24.37
CA GLN A 120 9.62 -18.33 -23.89
C GLN A 120 10.10 -19.00 -22.59
N ALA A 121 11.39 -19.34 -22.52
CA ALA A 121 11.99 -19.92 -21.32
C ALA A 121 11.87 -19.00 -20.09
N ASP A 122 12.05 -17.69 -20.29
CA ASP A 122 11.89 -16.73 -19.19
C ASP A 122 10.44 -16.71 -18.66
N MET A 123 9.43 -17.01 -19.49
CA MET A 123 8.03 -17.07 -19.06
C MET A 123 7.76 -18.32 -18.22
N THR A 124 8.25 -19.47 -18.68
CA THR A 124 8.11 -20.74 -17.96
C THR A 124 8.82 -20.68 -16.61
N ASP A 125 10.02 -20.09 -16.57
CA ASP A 125 10.80 -19.94 -15.34
C ASP A 125 10.09 -19.05 -14.31
N VAL A 126 9.41 -17.99 -14.76
CA VAL A 126 8.63 -17.11 -13.87
C VAL A 126 7.42 -17.84 -13.30
N VAL A 127 6.69 -18.57 -14.14
CA VAL A 127 5.51 -19.36 -13.73
C VAL A 127 5.91 -20.45 -12.74
N GLU A 128 6.99 -21.18 -13.04
CA GLU A 128 7.53 -22.20 -12.13
C GLU A 128 7.99 -21.58 -10.81
N ARG A 129 8.70 -20.46 -10.83
CA ARG A 129 9.13 -19.76 -9.62
C ARG A 129 7.97 -19.37 -8.73
N ILE A 130 6.90 -18.80 -9.30
CA ILE A 130 5.69 -18.44 -8.55
C ILE A 130 5.06 -19.69 -7.94
N PHE A 131 4.94 -20.76 -8.74
CA PHE A 131 4.39 -22.02 -8.25
C PHE A 131 5.19 -22.60 -7.08
N LEU A 132 6.52 -22.71 -7.24
CA LEU A 132 7.43 -23.22 -6.22
C LEU A 132 7.45 -22.37 -4.95
N ARG A 133 7.24 -21.05 -5.08
CA ARG A 133 7.27 -20.13 -3.94
C ARG A 133 6.01 -20.19 -3.08
N TYR A 134 4.85 -20.40 -3.70
CA TYR A 134 3.55 -20.19 -3.05
C TYR A 134 2.70 -21.46 -2.88
N PHE A 135 2.86 -22.48 -3.73
CA PHE A 135 2.01 -23.67 -3.75
C PHE A 135 2.69 -24.95 -3.26
N VAL A 136 4.02 -24.98 -3.21
CA VAL A 136 4.77 -26.15 -2.72
C VAL A 136 4.62 -26.26 -1.20
N PRO A 137 4.32 -27.47 -0.67
CA PRO A 137 4.23 -27.68 0.77
C PRO A 137 5.56 -27.38 1.45
N ASN A 138 5.52 -26.66 2.58
CA ASN A 138 6.69 -26.16 3.32
C ASN A 138 7.48 -25.05 2.60
N ALA A 139 6.93 -24.41 1.58
CA ALA A 139 7.54 -23.21 1.02
C ALA A 139 7.50 -22.06 2.03
N GLU A 140 8.53 -21.21 2.06
CA GLU A 140 8.61 -20.05 2.97
C GLU A 140 7.42 -19.09 2.86
N LYS A 141 6.74 -19.07 1.70
CA LYS A 141 5.55 -18.25 1.43
C LYS A 141 4.35 -19.10 1.02
N GLU A 142 4.17 -20.27 1.63
CA GLU A 142 3.02 -21.12 1.35
C GLU A 142 1.69 -20.36 1.56
N LEU A 143 0.83 -20.35 0.54
CA LEU A 143 -0.49 -19.72 0.58
C LEU A 143 -1.49 -20.56 1.38
N LEU A 144 -1.35 -20.59 2.70
CA LEU A 144 -2.20 -21.38 3.60
C LEU A 144 -3.69 -20.96 3.60
N LEU A 145 -3.98 -19.71 3.22
CA LEU A 145 -5.34 -19.17 3.23
C LEU A 145 -6.19 -19.58 2.01
N LEU A 146 -5.60 -20.22 1.01
CA LEU A 146 -6.38 -20.73 -0.12
C LEU A 146 -7.14 -22.01 0.26
N PRO A 147 -8.34 -22.23 -0.31
CA PRO A 147 -9.08 -23.48 -0.14
C PRO A 147 -8.20 -24.68 -0.52
N ILE A 148 -8.24 -25.73 0.30
CA ILE A 148 -7.41 -26.93 0.13
C ILE A 148 -7.65 -27.57 -1.24
N SER A 149 -8.91 -27.61 -1.70
CA SER A 149 -9.30 -28.14 -3.01
C SER A 149 -8.61 -27.43 -4.17
N MET A 150 -8.46 -26.11 -4.10
CA MET A 150 -7.81 -25.32 -5.16
C MET A 150 -6.30 -25.58 -5.18
N ARG A 151 -5.67 -25.70 -4.00
CA ARG A 151 -4.24 -25.98 -3.91
C ARG A 151 -3.90 -27.38 -4.42
N GLU A 152 -4.72 -28.37 -4.06
CA GLU A 152 -4.56 -29.75 -4.54
C GLU A 152 -4.77 -29.88 -6.04
N ASP A 153 -5.80 -29.21 -6.58
CA ASP A 153 -6.05 -29.17 -8.03
C ASP A 153 -4.86 -28.56 -8.77
N MET A 154 -4.34 -27.43 -8.29
CA MET A 154 -3.14 -26.82 -8.86
C MET A 154 -1.92 -27.74 -8.72
N LEU A 155 -1.73 -28.42 -7.58
CA LEU A 155 -0.59 -29.32 -7.39
C LEU A 155 -0.61 -30.52 -8.34
N GLN A 156 -1.79 -31.05 -8.66
CA GLN A 156 -1.95 -32.21 -9.55
C GLN A 156 -1.93 -31.82 -11.03
N ASN A 157 -2.51 -30.69 -11.39
CA ASN A 157 -2.70 -30.28 -12.79
C ASN A 157 -1.66 -29.28 -13.30
N PHE A 158 -0.73 -28.83 -12.45
CA PHE A 158 0.29 -27.87 -12.86
C PHE A 158 1.21 -28.42 -13.95
N LYS A 159 1.27 -27.68 -15.06
CA LYS A 159 2.28 -27.84 -16.11
C LYS A 159 2.97 -26.49 -16.30
N PRO A 160 4.31 -26.45 -16.37
CA PRO A 160 5.04 -25.22 -16.65
C PRO A 160 4.62 -24.71 -18.05
N THR A 161 3.74 -23.71 -18.03
CA THR A 161 3.09 -23.14 -19.22
C THR A 161 3.68 -21.76 -19.50
N GLU A 162 3.66 -21.31 -20.75
CA GLU A 162 4.12 -19.96 -21.11
C GLU A 162 3.22 -18.84 -20.55
N SER A 163 1.95 -19.14 -20.26
CA SER A 163 0.96 -18.15 -19.86
C SER A 163 0.73 -18.17 -18.34
N PRO A 164 0.80 -17.01 -17.65
CA PRO A 164 0.46 -16.88 -16.23
C PRO A 164 -1.02 -17.15 -15.88
N ALA A 165 -1.88 -17.38 -16.89
CA ALA A 165 -3.32 -17.60 -16.73
C ALA A 165 -3.68 -18.81 -15.83
N VAL A 166 -2.73 -19.74 -15.63
CA VAL A 166 -2.89 -20.87 -14.69
C VAL A 166 -3.19 -20.38 -13.27
N PHE A 167 -2.77 -19.18 -12.91
CA PHE A 167 -3.03 -18.59 -11.60
C PHE A 167 -4.26 -17.69 -11.55
N ASP A 168 -5.04 -17.54 -12.62
CA ASP A 168 -6.13 -16.56 -12.66
C ASP A 168 -7.22 -16.83 -11.62
N GLU A 169 -7.57 -18.11 -11.40
CA GLU A 169 -8.55 -18.49 -10.38
C GLU A 169 -8.04 -18.15 -8.97
N ALA A 170 -6.82 -18.58 -8.64
CA ALA A 170 -6.16 -18.26 -7.38
C ALA A 170 -6.03 -16.74 -7.18
N LYS A 171 -5.66 -16.00 -8.23
CA LYS A 171 -5.52 -14.55 -8.22
C LYS A 171 -6.84 -13.85 -7.92
N GLN A 172 -7.95 -14.31 -8.51
CA GLN A 172 -9.29 -13.77 -8.23
C GLN A 172 -9.71 -14.04 -6.79
N TYR A 173 -9.45 -15.25 -6.28
CA TYR A 173 -9.72 -15.58 -4.88
C TYR A 173 -8.93 -14.70 -3.91
N VAL A 174 -7.63 -14.52 -4.18
CA VAL A 174 -6.77 -13.64 -3.39
C VAL A 174 -7.22 -12.19 -3.47
N HIS A 175 -7.64 -11.72 -4.65
CA HIS A 175 -8.20 -10.37 -4.80
C HIS A 175 -9.45 -10.18 -3.95
N HIS A 176 -10.37 -11.16 -3.93
CA HIS A 176 -11.54 -11.13 -3.06
C HIS A 176 -11.15 -11.06 -1.56
N LEU A 177 -10.12 -11.80 -1.16
CA LEU A 177 -9.60 -11.77 0.20
C LEU A 177 -8.91 -10.43 0.55
N LEU A 178 -8.17 -9.83 -0.39
CA LEU A 178 -7.65 -8.47 -0.24
C LEU A 178 -8.79 -7.44 -0.15
N GLN A 179 -9.88 -7.64 -0.88
CA GLN A 179 -11.05 -6.77 -0.83
C GLN A 179 -11.77 -6.83 0.53
N SER A 180 -11.84 -8.01 1.16
CA SER A 180 -12.41 -8.14 2.52
C SER A 180 -11.52 -7.50 3.60
N THR A 181 -10.20 -7.46 3.40
CA THR A 181 -9.24 -6.83 4.33
C THR A 181 -9.13 -5.31 4.14
N PHE A 182 -9.45 -4.78 2.96
CA PHE A 182 -9.38 -3.35 2.67
C PHE A 182 -10.14 -2.43 3.68
N PRO A 183 -11.39 -2.72 4.12
CA PRO A 183 -12.04 -1.90 5.14
C PRO A 183 -11.31 -1.90 6.49
N HIS A 184 -10.61 -2.98 6.84
CA HIS A 184 -9.79 -3.05 8.04
C HIS A 184 -8.59 -2.11 7.91
N PHE A 185 -7.91 -2.11 6.77
CA PHE A 185 -6.85 -1.16 6.46
C PHE A 185 -7.32 0.30 6.61
N LEU A 186 -8.50 0.63 6.08
CA LEU A 186 -9.07 1.96 6.20
C LEU A 186 -9.33 2.33 7.65
N ARG A 187 -9.86 1.41 8.48
CA ARG A 187 -10.02 1.63 9.92
C ARG A 187 -8.69 1.88 10.61
N TYR A 188 -7.65 1.10 10.34
CA TYR A 188 -6.32 1.31 10.91
C TYR A 188 -5.72 2.66 10.52
N LYS A 189 -5.94 3.10 9.27
CA LYS A 189 -5.47 4.39 8.77
C LYS A 189 -6.25 5.58 9.33
N VAL A 190 -7.57 5.47 9.42
CA VAL A 190 -8.45 6.51 9.99
C VAL A 190 -8.20 6.67 11.48
N LEU A 191 -8.00 5.57 12.22
CA LEU A 191 -7.69 5.60 13.65
C LEU A 191 -6.25 6.03 13.94
N MET A 192 -5.31 5.89 13.01
CA MET A 192 -3.93 6.38 13.18
C MET A 192 -3.81 7.90 13.30
N ASN A 193 -4.82 8.66 12.85
CA ASN A 193 -4.87 10.11 13.07
C ASN A 193 -5.04 10.45 14.57
N LEU A 194 -5.53 9.49 15.35
CA LEU A 194 -5.54 9.52 16.81
C LEU A 194 -4.29 8.78 17.31
N THR A 195 -3.13 9.45 17.26
CA THR A 195 -1.92 8.83 17.83
C THR A 195 -2.16 8.63 19.33
N LEU A 196 -2.10 7.38 19.78
CA LEU A 196 -2.35 6.98 21.18
C LEU A 196 -1.54 7.86 22.16
N GLN A 197 -0.33 8.23 21.77
CA GLN A 197 0.54 9.14 22.51
C GLN A 197 -0.05 10.55 22.68
N GLN A 198 -0.67 11.12 21.64
CA GLN A 198 -1.35 12.42 21.75
C GLN A 198 -2.65 12.31 22.57
N GLN A 199 -3.35 11.17 22.52
CA GLN A 199 -4.52 10.95 23.36
C GLN A 199 -4.14 10.91 24.84
N ILE A 200 -3.13 10.11 25.20
CA ILE A 200 -2.58 10.08 26.56
C ILE A 200 -2.08 11.47 26.95
N GLY A 201 -1.37 12.17 26.08
CA GLY A 201 -0.89 13.53 26.34
C GLY A 201 -2.02 14.51 26.66
N ARG A 202 -3.11 14.52 25.87
CA ARG A 202 -4.30 15.36 26.12
C ARG A 202 -4.97 15.00 27.45
N ILE A 203 -5.11 13.70 27.73
CA ILE A 203 -5.70 13.23 28.99
C ILE A 203 -4.82 13.62 30.18
N ALA A 204 -3.50 13.43 30.09
CA ALA A 204 -2.55 13.78 31.14
C ALA A 204 -2.52 15.29 31.39
N CYS A 205 -2.44 16.12 30.33
CA CYS A 205 -2.52 17.57 30.46
C CYS A 205 -3.86 18.01 31.09
N GLY A 206 -4.98 17.39 30.68
CA GLY A 206 -6.29 17.64 31.28
C GLY A 206 -6.34 17.29 32.77
N LEU A 207 -5.80 16.12 33.14
CA LEU A 207 -5.76 15.66 34.53
C LEU A 207 -4.90 16.57 35.41
N VAL A 208 -3.74 17.01 34.92
CA VAL A 208 -2.86 17.96 35.62
C VAL A 208 -3.55 19.31 35.79
N SER A 209 -4.20 19.82 34.74
CA SER A 209 -4.97 21.07 34.80
C SER A 209 -6.08 21.01 35.85
N LEU A 210 -6.80 19.88 35.91
CA LEU A 210 -7.85 19.65 36.91
C LEU A 210 -7.27 19.65 38.33
N LEU A 211 -6.13 18.99 38.54
CA LEU A 211 -5.47 18.92 39.84
C LEU A 211 -4.99 20.30 40.32
N ILE A 212 -4.42 21.09 39.41
CA ILE A 212 -4.02 22.49 39.70
C ILE A 212 -5.24 23.34 40.04
N GLY A 213 -6.30 23.25 39.25
CA GLY A 213 -7.54 24.00 39.49
C GLY A 213 -8.16 23.68 40.85
N PHE A 214 -8.26 22.39 41.19
CA PHE A 214 -8.73 21.92 42.48
C PHE A 214 -7.82 22.41 43.61
N SER A 215 -6.50 22.23 43.49
CA SER A 215 -5.53 22.69 44.50
C SER A 215 -5.63 24.19 44.76
N PHE A 216 -5.85 24.99 43.71
CA PHE A 216 -6.05 26.43 43.81
C PHE A 216 -7.36 26.79 44.51
N GLU A 217 -8.46 26.11 44.18
CA GLU A 217 -9.76 26.30 44.83
C GLU A 217 -9.72 25.94 46.33
N PHE A 218 -9.09 24.82 46.70
CA PHE A 218 -8.88 24.47 48.12
C PHE A 218 -8.04 25.51 48.85
N SER A 219 -6.99 26.03 48.21
CA SER A 219 -6.15 27.08 48.79
C SER A 219 -6.95 28.37 49.03
N LEU A 220 -7.85 28.74 48.11
CA LEU A 220 -8.76 29.89 48.24
C LEU A 220 -9.76 29.72 49.37
N ILE A 221 -10.30 28.51 49.58
CA ILE A 221 -11.20 28.20 50.69
C ILE A 221 -10.48 28.42 52.03
N PHE A 222 -9.26 27.90 52.18
CA PHE A 222 -8.49 28.07 53.42
C PHE A 222 -8.04 29.51 53.66
N LEU A 223 -7.79 30.29 52.60
CA LEU A 223 -7.41 31.70 52.72
C LEU A 223 -8.60 32.62 53.07
N ASN A 224 -9.82 32.07 53.11
CA ASN A 224 -11.07 32.75 53.49
C ASN A 224 -11.27 34.12 52.80
N ILE A 225 -10.93 34.19 51.51
CA ILE A 225 -11.07 35.42 50.73
C ILE A 225 -12.53 35.60 50.30
N GLN A 226 -13.19 36.62 50.84
CA GLN A 226 -14.49 37.15 50.38
C GLN A 226 -14.26 38.45 49.57
N PRO A 227 -14.96 38.76 48.45
CA PRO A 227 -16.21 38.16 47.95
C PRO A 227 -16.13 37.52 46.55
N TRP A 228 -17.11 36.64 46.29
CA TRP A 228 -17.16 35.65 45.21
C TRP A 228 -17.71 36.13 43.84
N GLN A 229 -18.07 37.40 43.68
CA GLN A 229 -18.50 38.01 42.40
C GLN A 229 -18.29 39.54 42.43
N LYS A 230 -17.25 40.09 41.77
CA LYS A 230 -17.30 41.50 41.35
C LYS A 230 -18.09 41.56 40.05
N ARG A 231 -19.39 41.84 40.17
CA ARG A 231 -20.30 42.05 39.04
C ARG A 231 -19.70 43.12 38.11
N LEU A 232 -19.16 42.72 36.95
CA LEU A 232 -18.45 43.60 36.01
C LEU A 232 -19.34 44.67 35.32
N TRP A 233 -20.57 44.89 35.78
CA TRP A 233 -21.61 45.62 35.06
C TRP A 233 -22.30 46.74 35.84
N VAL A 234 -21.73 47.22 36.96
CA VAL A 234 -22.27 48.42 37.61
C VAL A 234 -21.79 49.67 36.86
N LYS A 235 -22.60 50.11 35.89
CA LYS A 235 -22.46 51.38 35.17
C LYS A 235 -22.75 52.52 36.16
N LYS A 236 -21.74 53.35 36.43
CA LYS A 236 -21.88 54.55 37.26
C LYS A 236 -22.75 55.56 36.53
N GLU A 237 -24.01 55.73 36.93
CA GLU A 237 -24.84 56.82 36.41
C GLU A 237 -24.27 58.18 36.84
N ARG A 238 -24.03 59.05 35.86
CA ARG A 238 -23.64 60.45 36.08
C ARG A 238 -24.88 61.20 36.59
N LYS A 239 -24.74 61.87 37.74
CA LYS A 239 -25.68 62.90 38.22
C LYS A 239 -25.90 63.95 37.11
N THR A 240 -27.14 64.16 36.72
CA THR A 240 -27.57 65.36 35.99
C THR A 240 -27.67 66.53 36.98
N PRO A 241 -27.07 67.70 36.72
CA PRO A 241 -27.38 68.91 37.48
C PRO A 241 -28.76 69.40 37.06
N SER A 242 -29.63 69.59 38.05
CA SER A 242 -30.91 70.28 37.90
C SER A 242 -30.67 71.72 37.45
N LEU A 243 -31.30 72.10 36.34
CA LEU A 243 -31.51 73.49 35.94
C LEU A 243 -32.32 74.18 37.04
N GLU A 244 -31.73 75.12 37.76
CA GLU A 244 -32.48 76.17 38.45
C GLU A 244 -32.57 77.38 37.51
N SER A 245 -33.81 77.87 37.48
CA SER A 245 -34.42 78.99 36.75
C SER A 245 -33.73 80.32 36.89
#